data_AF-A0A2G1MH15-F1
#
_entry.id   AF-A0A2G1MH15-F1
#
_cell.length_a   1.000
_cell.length_b   1.000
_cell.length_c   1.000
_cell.angle_alpha   90.00
_cell.angle_beta   90.00
_cell.angle_gamma   90.00
#
_symmetry.space_group_name_H-M   'P 1'
#
loop_
_entity.id
_entity.type
_entity.pdbx_description
1 polymer ?
#
loop_
_entity_poly.entity_id
_entity_poly.type
_entity_poly.pdbx_seq_one_letter_code
_entity_poly.pdbx_strand_id
1 'polypeptide(L)'
;MSVSRWIIAIVFGLVASLGQAQEQANDPSDTAPEEQNPAQVLPIPLPVDIIDDEAATETRQRSEQEAREREIADLAAQQGMNAATQSIERATLDMRDYAFYSTVAVWIGTALLLYTLWLTRQANRAAQAAVNVTREIGEAQSRAYLSATHARAVFLPPDGGYGLELTIRNTGQSPARGVAIQAASTAMENGEVLYREKSEGMVDVGDVEAGYEAPIVPFGRRDPTIFRAVADEQKKPILHIAGAIKGHDVFGRPIDQPFFFSGMVIDEGSGPVSKLHKASRDYTQD
;
A
#
# COMPACT_ATOMS: atom_id res chain seq x y z
N MET A 1 -16.60 26.74 -12.54
CA MET A 1 -15.75 25.83 -13.36
C MET A 1 -15.00 24.90 -12.42
N SER A 2 -14.97 23.59 -12.67
CA SER A 2 -14.32 22.64 -11.75
C SER A 2 -12.79 22.69 -11.87
N VAL A 3 -12.10 22.59 -10.73
CA VAL A 3 -10.63 22.64 -10.60
C VAL A 3 -9.92 21.64 -11.53
N SER A 4 -10.56 20.50 -11.80
CA SER A 4 -10.05 19.46 -12.71
C SER A 4 -9.90 19.93 -14.17
N ARG A 5 -10.77 20.84 -14.65
CA ARG A 5 -10.66 21.37 -16.04
C ARG A 5 -9.52 22.36 -16.23
N TRP A 6 -9.08 23.04 -15.16
CA TRP A 6 -7.96 23.97 -15.22
C TRP A 6 -6.60 23.24 -15.28
N ILE A 7 -6.47 22.10 -14.60
CA ILE A 7 -5.23 21.30 -14.60
C ILE A 7 -4.95 20.70 -15.99
N ILE A 8 -5.98 20.21 -16.68
CA ILE A 8 -5.85 19.65 -18.04
C ILE A 8 -5.40 20.73 -19.05
N ALA A 9 -5.91 21.96 -18.92
CA ALA A 9 -5.51 23.07 -19.78
C ALA A 9 -4.04 23.48 -19.60
N ILE A 10 -3.53 23.47 -18.36
CA ILE A 10 -2.12 23.78 -18.08
C ILE A 10 -1.19 22.69 -18.63
N VAL A 11 -1.54 21.41 -18.47
CA VAL A 11 -0.71 20.30 -18.97
C VAL A 11 -0.63 20.28 -20.51
N PHE A 12 -1.75 20.53 -21.20
CA PHE A 12 -1.74 20.61 -22.67
C PHE A 12 -1.01 21.86 -23.21
N GLY A 13 -1.09 22.99 -22.50
CA GLY A 13 -0.34 24.19 -22.86
C GLY A 13 1.18 24.01 -22.75
N LEU A 14 1.66 23.22 -21.77
CA LEU A 14 3.08 23.01 -21.51
C LEU A 14 3.73 21.99 -22.46
N VAL A 15 2.97 21.02 -22.99
CA VAL A 15 3.48 20.07 -23.99
C VAL A 15 3.57 20.71 -25.38
N ALA A 16 2.69 21.67 -25.70
CA ALA A 16 2.72 22.37 -26.98
C ALA A 16 3.90 23.35 -27.12
N SER A 17 4.46 23.87 -26.03
CA SER A 17 5.60 24.82 -26.07
C SER A 17 6.98 24.15 -26.13
N LEU A 18 7.09 22.86 -25.84
CA LEU A 18 8.34 22.09 -25.93
C LEU A 18 8.68 21.62 -27.35
N GLY A 19 7.75 21.75 -28.31
CA GLY A 19 7.91 21.27 -29.69
C GLY A 19 8.56 22.24 -30.68
N GLN A 20 8.99 23.45 -30.28
CA GLN A 20 9.55 24.44 -31.22
C GLN A 20 10.98 24.91 -30.91
N ALA A 21 11.65 24.34 -29.90
CA ALA A 21 13.07 24.57 -29.65
C ALA A 21 13.92 23.50 -30.36
N GLN A 22 13.82 23.42 -31.70
CA GLN A 22 14.82 22.72 -32.50
C GLN A 22 15.60 23.79 -33.27
N GLU A 23 16.72 24.11 -32.63
CA GLU A 23 17.74 25.10 -32.94
C GLU A 23 18.24 24.93 -34.38
N GLN A 24 17.98 25.96 -35.18
CA GLN A 24 18.56 26.16 -36.49
C GLN A 24 20.03 26.49 -36.29
N ALA A 25 20.89 25.46 -36.33
CA ALA A 25 22.33 25.60 -36.45
C ALA A 25 22.65 26.24 -37.81
N ASN A 26 22.53 27.56 -37.87
CA ASN A 26 23.12 28.36 -38.93
C ASN A 26 24.60 28.53 -38.58
N ASP A 27 25.41 27.85 -39.36
CA ASP A 27 26.87 27.89 -39.37
C ASP A 27 27.30 29.01 -40.33
N PRO A 28 27.79 30.17 -39.88
CA PRO A 28 28.50 31.08 -40.75
C PRO A 28 29.98 30.67 -40.72
N SER A 29 30.29 29.70 -41.57
CA SER A 29 31.63 29.59 -42.13
C SER A 29 31.95 30.85 -42.94
N ASP A 30 33.22 31.25 -42.86
CA ASP A 30 33.93 32.17 -43.75
C ASP A 30 33.75 33.68 -43.55
N THR A 31 34.59 34.26 -42.68
CA THR A 31 35.51 35.30 -43.14
C THR A 31 36.77 35.33 -42.27
N ALA A 32 37.88 34.89 -42.85
CA ALA A 32 39.22 35.05 -42.30
C ALA A 32 39.59 36.54 -42.21
N PRO A 33 40.34 36.99 -41.18
CA PRO A 33 40.97 38.30 -41.21
C PRO A 33 42.15 38.27 -42.17
N GLU A 34 42.07 39.04 -43.27
CA GLU A 34 43.25 39.36 -44.09
C GLU A 34 44.28 40.12 -43.23
N GLU A 35 45.47 39.55 -43.13
CA GLU A 35 46.67 40.13 -42.54
C GLU A 35 47.10 41.34 -43.38
N GLN A 36 46.87 42.56 -42.86
CA GLN A 36 47.39 43.78 -43.45
C GLN A 36 48.92 43.85 -43.27
N ASN A 37 49.61 43.73 -44.41
CA ASN A 37 51.04 43.94 -44.58
C ASN A 37 51.40 45.43 -44.35
N PRO A 38 52.31 45.79 -43.43
CA PRO A 38 52.68 47.19 -43.20
C PRO A 38 53.54 47.72 -44.37
N ALA A 39 53.05 48.79 -45.00
CA ALA A 39 53.78 49.53 -46.02
C ALA A 39 55.02 50.23 -45.42
N GLN A 40 56.14 50.12 -46.12
CA GLN A 40 57.38 50.81 -45.82
C GLN A 40 57.20 52.34 -45.97
N VAL A 41 57.46 53.05 -44.88
CA VAL A 41 57.55 54.50 -44.83
C VAL A 41 58.95 54.92 -45.28
N LEU A 42 59.04 55.63 -46.41
CA LEU A 42 60.20 56.44 -46.78
C LEU A 42 59.81 57.93 -46.68
N PRO A 43 60.35 58.71 -45.72
CA PRO A 43 60.15 60.14 -45.70
C PRO A 43 61.25 60.82 -46.52
N ILE A 44 60.89 61.34 -47.69
CA ILE A 44 61.67 62.38 -48.38
C ILE A 44 60.76 63.62 -48.49
N PRO A 45 60.95 64.65 -47.64
CA PRO A 45 60.20 65.89 -47.76
C PRO A 45 60.75 66.69 -48.95
N LEU A 46 60.01 66.68 -50.06
CA LEU A 46 60.21 67.63 -51.15
C LEU A 46 59.31 68.85 -50.89
N PRO A 47 59.87 70.08 -50.88
CA PRO A 47 59.10 71.29 -50.74
C PRO A 47 58.26 71.51 -52.01
N VAL A 48 56.95 71.38 -51.88
CA VAL A 48 55.99 71.67 -52.95
C VAL A 48 55.57 73.13 -52.79
N ASP A 49 56.02 73.97 -53.72
CA ASP A 49 55.54 75.34 -53.86
C ASP A 49 54.23 75.30 -54.64
N ILE A 50 53.13 75.69 -53.99
CA ILE A 50 51.77 75.58 -54.53
C ILE A 50 51.55 76.78 -55.43
N ILE A 51 51.72 76.58 -56.73
CA ILE A 51 51.25 77.52 -57.74
C ILE A 51 49.76 77.26 -57.91
N ASP A 52 48.92 78.09 -57.28
CA ASP A 52 47.47 78.01 -57.37
C ASP A 52 47.02 78.39 -58.80
N ASP A 53 46.73 77.37 -59.60
CA ASP A 53 46.06 77.46 -60.89
C ASP A 53 44.55 77.59 -60.65
N GLU A 54 43.84 78.53 -61.30
CA GLU A 54 42.41 78.78 -61.05
C GLU A 54 41.55 77.51 -61.26
N ALA A 55 41.96 76.61 -62.16
CA ALA A 55 41.35 75.29 -62.38
C ALA A 55 41.53 74.30 -61.20
N ALA A 56 42.58 74.45 -60.39
CA ALA A 56 42.79 73.64 -59.18
C ALA A 56 41.77 74.01 -58.08
N THR A 57 41.24 75.23 -58.10
CA THR A 57 40.28 75.73 -57.12
C THR A 57 38.92 75.03 -57.24
N GLU A 58 38.39 74.84 -58.45
CA GLU A 58 37.15 74.08 -58.67
C GLU A 58 37.30 72.60 -58.28
N THR A 59 38.49 72.03 -58.56
CA THR A 59 38.80 70.64 -58.21
C THR A 59 38.86 70.45 -56.68
N ARG A 60 39.43 71.43 -55.95
CA ARG A 60 39.37 71.49 -54.48
C ARG A 60 37.93 71.56 -53.98
N GLN A 61 37.10 72.46 -54.52
CA GLN A 61 35.72 72.61 -54.07
C GLN A 61 34.88 71.34 -54.27
N ARG A 62 35.05 70.64 -55.40
CA ARG A 62 34.38 69.34 -55.63
C ARG A 62 34.87 68.29 -54.64
N SER A 63 36.19 68.22 -54.38
CA SER A 63 36.73 67.29 -53.39
C SER A 63 36.29 67.59 -51.96
N GLU A 64 36.12 68.86 -51.60
CA GLU A 64 35.59 69.28 -50.30
C GLU A 64 34.11 68.97 -50.14
N GLN A 65 33.32 69.05 -51.22
CA GLN A 65 31.92 68.63 -51.20
C GLN A 65 31.81 67.11 -51.04
N GLU A 66 32.57 66.32 -51.79
CA GLU A 66 32.58 64.86 -51.63
C GLU A 66 33.09 64.44 -50.25
N ALA A 67 34.10 65.12 -49.71
CA ALA A 67 34.60 64.86 -48.35
C ALA A 67 33.52 65.13 -47.30
N ARG A 68 32.77 66.25 -47.44
CA ARG A 68 31.63 66.55 -46.58
C ARG A 68 30.53 65.50 -46.69
N GLU A 69 30.20 65.05 -47.90
CA GLU A 69 29.20 63.99 -48.09
C GLU A 69 29.62 62.67 -47.44
N ARG A 70 30.90 62.28 -47.57
CA ARG A 70 31.44 61.10 -46.89
C ARG A 70 31.42 61.25 -45.37
N GLU A 71 31.77 62.42 -44.85
CA GLU A 71 31.75 62.71 -43.43
C GLU A 71 30.31 62.65 -42.87
N ILE A 72 29.33 63.18 -43.61
CA ILE A 72 27.91 63.07 -43.27
C ILE A 72 27.45 61.60 -43.31
N ALA A 73 27.83 60.84 -44.33
CA ALA A 73 27.47 59.42 -44.44
C ALA A 73 28.11 58.57 -43.34
N ASP A 74 29.36 58.85 -42.96
CA ASP A 74 30.06 58.16 -41.88
C ASP A 74 29.43 58.48 -40.52
N LEU A 75 29.10 59.75 -40.27
CA LEU A 75 28.36 60.15 -39.08
C LEU A 75 26.97 59.50 -39.01
N ALA A 76 26.26 59.40 -40.13
CA ALA A 76 24.97 58.71 -40.21
C ALA A 76 25.11 57.21 -39.94
N ALA A 77 26.18 56.57 -40.44
CA ALA A 77 26.49 55.17 -40.17
C ALA A 77 26.83 54.94 -38.69
N GLN A 78 27.66 55.81 -38.09
CA GLN A 78 27.99 55.75 -36.67
C GLN A 78 26.76 55.95 -35.77
N GLN A 79 25.88 56.88 -36.11
CA GLN A 79 24.61 57.07 -35.40
C GLN A 79 23.69 55.85 -35.53
N GLY A 80 23.61 55.25 -36.73
CA GLY A 80 22.87 54.02 -36.96
C GLY A 80 23.41 52.84 -36.13
N MET A 81 24.74 52.72 -36.02
CA MET A 81 25.37 51.67 -35.23
C MET A 81 25.15 51.85 -33.73
N ASN A 82 25.17 53.09 -33.23
CA ASN A 82 24.84 53.40 -31.83
C ASN A 82 23.38 53.06 -31.51
N ALA A 83 22.44 53.37 -32.43
CA ALA A 83 21.03 53.03 -32.27
C ALA A 83 20.79 51.51 -32.30
N ALA A 84 21.48 50.79 -33.18
CA ALA A 84 21.43 49.33 -33.25
C ALA A 84 22.03 48.67 -32.00
N THR A 85 23.15 49.20 -31.48
CA THR A 85 23.77 48.70 -30.25
C THR A 85 22.83 48.86 -29.05
N GLN A 86 22.18 50.02 -28.92
CA GLN A 86 21.22 50.27 -27.85
C GLN A 86 19.98 49.35 -27.91
N SER A 87 19.51 49.00 -29.12
CA SER A 87 18.37 48.08 -29.25
C SER A 87 18.76 46.64 -28.90
N ILE A 88 19.99 46.22 -29.25
CA ILE A 88 20.55 44.91 -28.87
C ILE A 88 20.75 44.83 -27.36
N GLU A 89 21.28 45.86 -26.72
CA GLU A 89 21.46 45.89 -25.26
C GLU A 89 20.12 45.74 -24.53
N ARG A 90 19.07 46.45 -24.97
CA ARG A 90 17.73 46.31 -24.38
C ARG A 90 17.16 44.90 -24.60
N ALA A 91 17.28 44.35 -25.80
CA ALA A 91 16.83 42.99 -26.08
C ALA A 91 17.57 41.94 -25.21
N THR A 92 18.86 42.16 -24.94
CA THR A 92 19.67 41.28 -24.09
C THR A 92 19.21 41.32 -22.63
N LEU A 93 18.84 42.50 -22.14
CA LEU A 93 18.29 42.66 -20.79
C LEU A 93 16.92 41.97 -20.66
N ASP A 94 16.05 42.14 -21.65
CA ASP A 94 14.74 41.49 -21.65
C ASP A 94 14.90 39.95 -21.69
N MET A 95 15.80 39.42 -22.53
CA MET A 95 16.09 37.99 -22.59
C MET A 95 16.59 37.43 -21.25
N ARG A 96 17.43 38.18 -20.53
CA ARG A 96 17.93 37.77 -19.21
C ARG A 96 16.78 37.62 -18.20
N ASP A 97 15.84 38.55 -18.20
CA ASP A 97 14.71 38.51 -17.27
C ASP A 97 13.76 37.34 -17.61
N TYR A 98 13.48 37.09 -18.89
CA TYR A 98 12.71 35.91 -19.31
C TYR A 98 13.38 34.59 -18.93
N ALA A 99 14.70 34.48 -19.09
CA ALA A 99 15.47 33.31 -18.68
C ALA A 99 15.39 33.09 -17.16
N PHE A 100 15.42 34.16 -16.38
CA PHE A 100 15.27 34.08 -14.93
C PHE A 100 13.86 33.60 -14.53
N TYR A 101 12.80 34.21 -15.06
CA TYR A 101 11.42 33.82 -14.72
C TYR A 101 11.10 32.39 -15.15
N SER A 102 11.56 31.96 -16.33
CA SER A 102 11.36 30.57 -16.79
C SER A 102 12.08 29.57 -15.88
N THR A 103 13.31 29.87 -15.45
CA THR A 103 14.06 29.03 -14.50
C THR A 103 13.31 28.90 -13.18
N VAL A 104 12.82 30.01 -12.62
CA VAL A 104 12.03 30.01 -11.37
C VAL A 104 10.75 29.19 -11.53
N ALA A 105 10.04 29.34 -12.67
CA ALA A 105 8.83 28.58 -12.95
C ALA A 105 9.09 27.06 -13.03
N VAL A 106 10.19 26.64 -13.65
CA VAL A 106 10.60 25.22 -13.71
C VAL A 106 10.91 24.67 -12.32
N TRP A 107 11.59 25.44 -11.46
CA TRP A 107 11.85 25.04 -10.08
C TRP A 107 10.56 24.87 -9.27
N ILE A 108 9.61 25.80 -9.40
CA ILE A 108 8.30 25.72 -8.73
C ILE A 108 7.52 24.49 -9.22
N GLY A 109 7.48 24.27 -10.55
CA GLY A 109 6.83 23.10 -11.13
C GLY A 109 7.42 21.79 -10.63
N THR A 110 8.75 21.72 -10.55
CA THR A 110 9.48 20.55 -10.03
C THR A 110 9.16 20.31 -8.55
N ALA A 111 9.16 21.37 -7.72
CA ALA A 111 8.82 21.26 -6.30
C ALA A 111 7.37 20.78 -6.09
N LEU A 112 6.42 21.28 -6.89
CA LEU A 112 5.02 20.83 -6.85
C LEU A 112 4.88 19.35 -7.28
N LEU A 113 5.63 18.91 -8.29
CA LEU A 113 5.65 17.50 -8.69
C LEU A 113 6.21 16.60 -7.59
N LEU A 114 7.30 17.00 -6.93
CA LEU A 114 7.85 16.25 -5.79
C LEU A 114 6.87 16.20 -4.61
N TYR A 115 6.18 17.31 -4.33
CA TYR A 115 5.18 17.38 -3.27
C TYR A 115 3.98 16.47 -3.55
N THR A 116 3.45 16.50 -4.77
CA THR A 116 2.33 15.62 -5.17
C THR A 116 2.73 14.14 -5.12
N LEU A 117 3.94 13.79 -5.57
CA LEU A 117 4.45 12.42 -5.46
C LEU A 117 4.58 11.96 -4.00
N TRP A 118 5.02 12.85 -3.11
CA TRP A 118 5.08 12.55 -1.68
C TRP A 118 3.70 12.28 -1.08
N LEU A 119 2.71 13.12 -1.41
CA LEU A 119 1.32 12.91 -0.99
C LEU A 119 0.74 11.59 -1.53
N THR A 120 1.00 11.26 -2.80
CA THR A 120 0.56 9.98 -3.39
C THR A 120 1.17 8.79 -2.67
N ARG A 121 2.45 8.86 -2.29
CA ARG A 121 3.10 7.80 -1.51
C ARG A 121 2.47 7.64 -0.12
N GLN A 122 2.14 8.75 0.55
CA GLN A 122 1.46 8.71 1.84
C GLN A 122 0.06 8.10 1.72
N ALA A 123 -0.72 8.52 0.73
CA ALA A 123 -2.05 7.99 0.47
C ALA A 123 -2.01 6.48 0.17
N ASN A 124 -1.05 6.01 -0.62
CA ASN A 124 -0.89 4.59 -0.92
C ASN A 124 -0.56 3.77 0.34
N ARG A 125 0.31 4.28 1.21
CA ARG A 125 0.60 3.62 2.51
C ARG A 125 -0.64 3.52 3.40
N ALA A 126 -1.43 4.60 3.48
CA ALA A 126 -2.67 4.59 4.25
C ALA A 126 -3.69 3.60 3.68
N ALA A 127 -3.82 3.52 2.35
CA ALA A 127 -4.69 2.55 1.68
C ALA A 127 -4.25 1.11 1.97
N GLN A 128 -2.95 0.81 1.93
CA GLN A 128 -2.43 -0.51 2.29
C GLN A 128 -2.70 -0.87 3.75
N ALA A 129 -2.51 0.07 4.67
CA ALA A 129 -2.83 -0.14 6.08
C ALA A 129 -4.32 -0.42 6.28
N ALA A 130 -5.20 0.33 5.60
CA ALA A 130 -6.64 0.09 5.64
C ALA A 130 -7.02 -1.31 5.12
N VAL A 131 -6.43 -1.74 3.99
CA VAL A 131 -6.66 -3.08 3.43
C VAL A 131 -6.22 -4.18 4.41
N ASN A 132 -5.08 -4.01 5.08
CA ASN A 132 -4.61 -4.97 6.08
C ASN A 132 -5.57 -5.09 7.26
N VAL A 133 -6.07 -3.97 7.79
CA VAL A 133 -7.08 -3.96 8.87
C VAL A 133 -8.39 -4.60 8.40
N THR A 134 -8.87 -4.27 7.19
CA THR A 134 -10.07 -4.90 6.64
C THR A 134 -9.89 -6.40 6.46
N ARG A 135 -8.71 -6.85 6.03
CA ARG A 135 -8.39 -8.27 5.95
C ARG A 135 -8.43 -8.94 7.32
N GLU A 136 -7.82 -8.34 8.34
CA GLU A 136 -7.83 -8.87 9.70
C GLU A 136 -9.25 -8.99 10.26
N ILE A 137 -10.09 -7.95 10.07
CA ILE A 137 -11.50 -7.97 10.48
C ILE A 137 -12.27 -9.05 9.71
N GLY A 138 -12.05 -9.16 8.40
CA GLY A 138 -12.67 -10.19 7.57
C GLY A 138 -12.27 -11.60 8.00
N GLU A 139 -10.98 -11.82 8.29
CA GLU A 139 -10.48 -13.08 8.84
C GLU A 139 -11.16 -13.37 10.18
N ALA A 140 -11.22 -12.40 11.11
CA ALA A 140 -11.84 -12.56 12.44
C ALA A 140 -13.34 -12.88 12.37
N GLN A 141 -14.08 -12.23 11.46
CA GLN A 141 -15.52 -12.46 11.25
C GLN A 141 -15.79 -13.82 10.60
N SER A 142 -14.89 -14.30 9.76
CA SER A 142 -15.05 -15.56 9.06
C SER A 142 -14.53 -16.77 9.83
N ARG A 143 -13.87 -16.62 10.98
CA ARG A 143 -13.31 -17.76 11.74
C ARG A 143 -14.36 -18.79 12.14
N ALA A 144 -13.92 -20.04 12.23
CA ALA A 144 -14.69 -21.10 12.84
C ALA A 144 -14.68 -20.96 14.36
N TYR A 145 -15.85 -21.11 14.99
CA TYR A 145 -15.99 -21.08 16.44
C TYR A 145 -16.67 -22.38 16.86
N LEU A 146 -15.90 -23.29 17.43
CA LEU A 146 -16.40 -24.58 17.86
C LEU A 146 -16.94 -24.47 19.29
N SER A 147 -18.04 -25.13 19.56
CA SER A 147 -18.56 -25.27 20.91
C SER A 147 -19.19 -26.65 21.09
N ALA A 148 -19.01 -27.23 22.26
CA ALA A 148 -19.81 -28.38 22.67
C ALA A 148 -21.18 -27.86 23.14
N THR A 149 -22.25 -28.33 22.51
CA THR A 149 -23.63 -27.92 22.81
C THR A 149 -24.34 -28.94 23.69
N HIS A 150 -24.13 -30.23 23.42
CA HIS A 150 -24.75 -31.33 24.14
C HIS A 150 -23.74 -32.41 24.50
N ALA A 151 -23.99 -33.07 25.64
CA ALA A 151 -23.25 -34.23 26.09
C ALA A 151 -24.23 -35.25 26.67
N ARG A 152 -24.10 -36.51 26.26
CA ARG A 152 -24.96 -37.61 26.71
C ARG A 152 -24.11 -38.86 26.93
N ALA A 153 -24.23 -39.49 28.09
CA ALA A 153 -23.71 -40.85 28.23
C ALA A 153 -24.67 -41.82 27.55
N VAL A 154 -24.15 -42.66 26.65
CA VAL A 154 -24.90 -43.69 25.94
C VAL A 154 -24.37 -45.06 26.31
N PHE A 155 -25.28 -46.00 26.56
CA PHE A 155 -24.90 -47.39 26.76
C PHE A 155 -24.59 -48.04 25.40
N LEU A 156 -23.56 -48.87 25.35
CA LEU A 156 -23.09 -49.59 24.16
C LEU A 156 -23.36 -51.09 24.33
N PRO A 157 -24.51 -51.61 23.83
CA PRO A 157 -24.73 -53.05 23.74
C PRO A 157 -23.77 -53.69 22.72
N PRO A 158 -23.43 -54.98 22.87
CA PRO A 158 -23.84 -55.91 23.93
C PRO A 158 -22.90 -55.96 25.15
N ASP A 159 -21.71 -55.34 25.07
CA ASP A 159 -20.63 -55.56 26.06
C ASP A 159 -20.87 -54.88 27.41
N GLY A 160 -21.92 -54.07 27.49
CA GLY A 160 -22.31 -53.34 28.67
C GLY A 160 -21.47 -52.08 28.95
N GLY A 161 -20.59 -51.71 28.02
CA GLY A 161 -19.83 -50.49 28.14
C GLY A 161 -20.72 -49.26 28.01
N TYR A 162 -20.20 -48.11 28.42
CA TYR A 162 -20.80 -46.82 28.12
C TYR A 162 -19.84 -46.02 27.27
N GLY A 163 -20.39 -45.22 26.37
CA GLY A 163 -19.67 -44.22 25.62
C GLY A 163 -20.22 -42.84 25.91
N LEU A 164 -19.48 -41.83 25.51
CA LEU A 164 -19.89 -40.44 25.63
C LEU A 164 -20.19 -39.88 24.25
N GLU A 165 -21.45 -39.52 24.02
CA GLU A 165 -21.90 -38.80 22.83
C GLU A 165 -21.75 -37.30 23.11
N LEU A 166 -20.98 -36.60 22.27
CA LEU A 166 -20.83 -35.15 22.32
C LEU A 166 -21.34 -34.56 21.01
N THR A 167 -22.08 -33.47 21.09
CA THR A 167 -22.46 -32.69 19.90
C THR A 167 -21.59 -31.44 19.83
N ILE A 168 -20.82 -31.33 18.75
CA ILE A 168 -20.05 -30.13 18.44
C ILE A 168 -20.80 -29.31 17.41
N ARG A 169 -20.91 -28.02 17.68
CA ARG A 169 -21.44 -27.04 16.74
C ARG A 169 -20.36 -26.05 16.34
N ASN A 170 -20.23 -25.81 15.04
CA ASN A 170 -19.48 -24.68 14.53
C ASN A 170 -20.43 -23.48 14.35
N THR A 171 -20.29 -22.46 15.19
CA THR A 171 -21.07 -21.20 15.09
C THR A 171 -20.37 -20.16 14.23
N GLY A 172 -19.18 -20.46 13.71
CA GLY A 172 -18.46 -19.59 12.79
C GLY A 172 -19.01 -19.62 11.37
N GLN A 173 -18.47 -18.75 10.52
CA GLN A 173 -18.86 -18.65 9.10
C GLN A 173 -17.97 -19.47 8.17
N SER A 174 -16.88 -20.04 8.67
CA SER A 174 -16.01 -20.95 7.92
C SER A 174 -15.99 -22.35 8.53
N PRO A 175 -15.65 -23.37 7.73
CA PRO A 175 -15.45 -24.74 8.22
C PRO A 175 -14.26 -24.80 9.19
N ALA A 176 -14.39 -25.63 10.22
CA ALA A 176 -13.25 -26.05 11.05
C ALA A 176 -12.64 -27.32 10.46
N ARG A 177 -11.31 -27.36 10.35
CA ARG A 177 -10.56 -28.45 9.76
C ARG A 177 -9.82 -29.27 10.80
N GLY A 178 -9.78 -30.60 10.59
CA GLY A 178 -9.06 -31.53 11.47
C GLY A 178 -9.49 -31.41 12.93
N VAL A 179 -10.80 -31.35 13.16
CA VAL A 179 -11.36 -31.22 14.49
C VAL A 179 -11.12 -32.51 15.25
N ALA A 180 -10.57 -32.41 16.45
CA ALA A 180 -10.32 -33.54 17.31
C ALA A 180 -10.70 -33.21 18.76
N ILE A 181 -11.16 -34.21 19.50
CA ILE A 181 -11.64 -34.03 20.87
C ILE A 181 -10.76 -34.78 21.83
N GLN A 182 -10.40 -34.13 22.94
CA GLN A 182 -9.89 -34.80 24.11
C GLN A 182 -10.86 -34.59 25.27
N ALA A 183 -11.34 -35.67 25.86
CA ALA A 183 -12.31 -35.62 26.94
C ALA A 183 -11.89 -36.52 28.11
N ALA A 184 -12.26 -36.11 29.31
CA ALA A 184 -12.14 -36.85 30.55
C ALA A 184 -13.49 -36.83 31.26
N SER A 185 -13.84 -37.93 31.90
CA SER A 185 -15.06 -38.03 32.70
C SER A 185 -14.72 -38.37 34.14
N THR A 186 -15.39 -37.74 35.08
CA THR A 186 -15.25 -38.01 36.51
C THR A 186 -16.64 -38.25 37.09
N ALA A 187 -16.87 -39.39 37.70
CA ALA A 187 -18.11 -39.65 38.45
C ALA A 187 -17.88 -39.26 39.92
N MET A 188 -18.83 -38.52 40.48
CA MET A 188 -18.78 -38.05 41.85
C MET A 188 -20.06 -38.42 42.62
N GLU A 189 -19.90 -38.82 43.87
CA GLU A 189 -21.00 -39.08 44.81
C GLU A 189 -20.68 -38.36 46.12
N ASN A 190 -21.59 -37.54 46.63
CA ASN A 190 -21.43 -36.80 47.89
C ASN A 190 -20.11 -35.98 48.00
N GLY A 191 -19.57 -35.51 46.87
CA GLY A 191 -18.32 -34.74 46.81
C GLY A 191 -17.05 -35.58 46.69
N GLU A 192 -17.15 -36.90 46.82
CA GLU A 192 -16.02 -37.81 46.61
C GLU A 192 -15.94 -38.27 45.15
N VAL A 193 -14.72 -38.38 44.65
CA VAL A 193 -14.46 -38.89 43.30
C VAL A 193 -14.54 -40.41 43.35
N LEU A 194 -15.62 -40.97 42.81
CA LEU A 194 -15.76 -42.42 42.68
C LEU A 194 -14.87 -42.98 41.57
N TYR A 195 -14.77 -42.22 40.47
CA TYR A 195 -14.09 -42.68 39.26
C TYR A 195 -13.60 -41.51 38.44
N ARG A 196 -12.43 -41.67 37.81
CA ARG A 196 -11.87 -40.72 36.86
C ARG A 196 -11.32 -41.47 35.68
N GLU A 197 -11.74 -41.08 34.49
CA GLU A 197 -11.25 -41.59 33.22
C GLU A 197 -10.75 -40.45 32.35
N LYS A 198 -9.62 -40.69 31.69
CA LYS A 198 -9.07 -39.81 30.69
C LYS A 198 -9.03 -40.58 29.37
N SER A 199 -9.51 -39.97 28.28
CA SER A 199 -9.28 -40.54 26.95
C SER A 199 -7.77 -40.67 26.69
N GLU A 200 -7.33 -41.83 26.20
CA GLU A 200 -5.93 -42.11 25.89
C GLU A 200 -5.44 -41.44 24.60
N GLY A 201 -6.27 -40.63 23.94
CA GLY A 201 -5.92 -39.94 22.71
C GLY A 201 -6.94 -38.88 22.34
N MET A 202 -6.67 -38.18 21.24
CA MET A 202 -7.66 -37.33 20.60
C MET A 202 -8.52 -38.18 19.68
N VAL A 203 -9.83 -37.98 19.75
CA VAL A 203 -10.79 -38.59 18.84
C VAL A 203 -10.91 -37.67 17.65
N ASP A 204 -10.53 -38.17 16.47
CA ASP A 204 -10.68 -37.43 15.23
C ASP A 204 -12.17 -37.34 14.86
N VAL A 205 -12.64 -36.12 14.66
CA VAL A 205 -14.00 -35.79 14.22
C VAL A 205 -14.01 -35.48 12.72
N GLY A 206 -12.86 -35.18 12.13
CA GLY A 206 -12.76 -34.66 10.77
C GLY A 206 -13.14 -33.18 10.69
N ASP A 207 -13.72 -32.77 9.58
CA ASP A 207 -14.06 -31.37 9.33
C ASP A 207 -15.50 -31.06 9.76
N VAL A 208 -15.71 -29.89 10.37
CA VAL A 208 -17.03 -29.42 10.82
C VAL A 208 -17.40 -28.16 10.06
N GLU A 209 -18.33 -28.32 9.12
CA GLU A 209 -18.84 -27.23 8.28
C GLU A 209 -19.49 -26.09 9.09
N ALA A 210 -19.51 -24.89 8.53
CA ALA A 210 -20.11 -23.72 9.18
C ALA A 210 -21.60 -23.92 9.44
N GLY A 211 -22.05 -23.66 10.67
CA GLY A 211 -23.44 -23.85 11.09
C GLY A 211 -23.86 -25.32 11.27
N TYR A 212 -22.98 -26.28 10.99
CA TYR A 212 -23.28 -27.70 11.15
C TYR A 212 -23.06 -28.18 12.59
N GLU A 213 -23.85 -29.17 12.98
CA GLU A 213 -23.70 -29.91 14.23
C GLU A 213 -23.21 -31.32 13.90
N ALA A 214 -21.98 -31.62 14.29
CA ALA A 214 -21.41 -32.96 14.15
C ALA A 214 -21.72 -33.76 15.42
N PRO A 215 -22.54 -34.81 15.36
CA PRO A 215 -22.66 -35.76 16.44
C PRO A 215 -21.39 -36.61 16.48
N ILE A 216 -20.67 -36.58 17.61
CA ILE A 216 -19.53 -37.47 17.81
C ILE A 216 -20.03 -38.77 18.42
N VAL A 217 -19.72 -39.83 17.69
CA VAL A 217 -19.98 -41.22 18.07
C VAL A 217 -19.24 -41.52 19.39
N PRO A 218 -19.86 -42.29 20.30
CA PRO A 218 -19.31 -42.65 21.60
C PRO A 218 -17.82 -43.00 21.57
N PHE A 219 -17.04 -42.26 22.35
CA PHE A 219 -15.61 -42.52 22.53
C PHE A 219 -15.31 -43.21 23.87
N GLY A 220 -14.42 -44.21 23.80
CA GLY A 220 -14.05 -45.08 24.91
C GLY A 220 -14.99 -46.28 25.03
N ARG A 221 -14.43 -47.49 24.98
CA ARG A 221 -15.13 -48.71 25.40
C ARG A 221 -14.81 -48.88 26.89
N ARG A 222 -15.76 -48.56 27.75
CA ARG A 222 -15.51 -48.34 29.18
C ARG A 222 -16.04 -49.50 30.01
N ASP A 223 -15.40 -49.71 31.16
CA ASP A 223 -15.71 -50.85 32.02
C ASP A 223 -17.21 -50.83 32.44
N PRO A 224 -17.99 -51.86 32.08
CA PRO A 224 -19.40 -51.97 32.45
C PRO A 224 -19.65 -51.95 33.96
N THR A 225 -18.67 -52.38 34.77
CA THR A 225 -18.83 -52.50 36.23
C THR A 225 -19.03 -51.15 36.90
N ILE A 226 -18.42 -50.09 36.36
CA ILE A 226 -18.50 -48.73 36.89
C ILE A 226 -19.88 -48.16 36.65
N PHE A 227 -20.43 -48.37 35.46
CA PHE A 227 -21.77 -47.90 35.15
C PHE A 227 -22.82 -48.69 35.91
N ARG A 228 -22.61 -49.99 36.17
CA ARG A 228 -23.48 -50.78 37.06
C ARG A 228 -23.43 -50.30 38.51
N ALA A 229 -22.26 -49.90 39.02
CA ALA A 229 -22.13 -49.29 40.35
C ALA A 229 -22.80 -47.91 40.43
N VAL A 230 -22.80 -47.16 39.33
CA VAL A 230 -23.45 -45.85 39.16
C VAL A 230 -24.97 -45.98 38.96
N ALA A 231 -25.41 -47.04 38.28
CA ALA A 231 -26.81 -47.34 37.97
C ALA A 231 -27.54 -48.07 39.11
N ASP A 232 -26.84 -48.46 40.18
CA ASP A 232 -27.49 -48.95 41.39
C ASP A 232 -28.39 -47.83 41.95
N GLU A 233 -29.69 -48.10 41.97
CA GLU A 233 -30.80 -47.13 41.87
C GLU A 233 -30.82 -46.08 43.01
N GLN A 234 -30.07 -46.33 44.08
CA GLN A 234 -30.03 -45.51 45.29
C GLN A 234 -29.02 -44.36 45.24
N LYS A 235 -27.98 -44.39 44.39
CA LYS A 235 -26.80 -43.52 44.55
C LYS A 235 -26.70 -42.33 43.59
N LYS A 236 -27.45 -42.32 42.47
CA LYS A 236 -27.60 -41.18 41.52
C LYS A 236 -26.36 -40.26 41.39
N PRO A 237 -25.20 -40.79 40.98
CA PRO A 237 -23.97 -40.01 40.97
C PRO A 237 -24.00 -38.92 39.89
N ILE A 238 -23.21 -37.88 40.13
CA ILE A 238 -23.03 -36.75 39.20
C ILE A 238 -21.86 -37.10 38.28
N LEU A 239 -22.10 -37.08 36.97
CA LEU A 239 -21.09 -37.26 35.95
C LEU A 239 -20.58 -35.89 35.50
N HIS A 240 -19.29 -35.64 35.75
CA HIS A 240 -18.57 -34.49 35.22
C HIS A 240 -17.81 -34.90 33.97
N ILE A 241 -17.90 -34.10 32.92
CA ILE A 241 -17.14 -34.27 31.69
C ILE A 241 -16.41 -32.98 31.43
N ALA A 242 -15.09 -33.06 31.26
CA ALA A 242 -14.25 -31.93 30.91
C ALA A 242 -13.38 -32.30 29.72
N GLY A 243 -13.10 -31.35 28.86
CA GLY A 243 -12.25 -31.61 27.70
C GLY A 243 -11.90 -30.36 26.93
N ALA A 244 -11.25 -30.57 25.80
CA ALA A 244 -10.95 -29.54 24.82
C ALA A 244 -11.26 -30.05 23.41
N ILE A 245 -11.84 -29.16 22.61
CA ILE A 245 -12.01 -29.33 21.17
C ILE A 245 -10.82 -28.65 20.51
N LYS A 246 -10.06 -29.39 19.72
CA LYS A 246 -8.91 -28.89 18.97
C LYS A 246 -9.20 -28.92 17.47
N GLY A 247 -8.56 -28.05 16.71
CA GLY A 247 -8.67 -28.03 15.25
C GLY A 247 -8.00 -26.80 14.67
N HIS A 248 -8.28 -26.50 13.41
CA HIS A 248 -7.79 -25.30 12.74
C HIS A 248 -8.94 -24.61 11.99
N ASP A 249 -8.92 -23.28 11.89
CA ASP A 249 -9.79 -22.56 10.96
C ASP A 249 -9.25 -22.62 9.51
N VAL A 250 -10.01 -22.08 8.56
CA VAL A 250 -9.60 -22.01 7.14
C VAL A 250 -8.33 -21.18 6.89
N PHE A 251 -7.90 -20.38 7.88
CA PHE A 251 -6.66 -19.60 7.83
C PHE A 251 -5.49 -20.31 8.52
N GLY A 252 -5.69 -21.55 8.99
CA GLY A 252 -4.69 -22.34 9.68
C GLY A 252 -4.44 -21.89 11.12
N ARG A 253 -5.27 -21.03 11.70
CA ARG A 253 -5.12 -20.65 13.12
C ARG A 253 -5.66 -21.78 13.99
N PRO A 254 -4.94 -22.17 15.05
CA PRO A 254 -5.39 -23.24 15.93
C PRO A 254 -6.66 -22.81 16.69
N ILE A 255 -7.55 -23.78 16.88
CA ILE A 255 -8.73 -23.70 17.73
C ILE A 255 -8.44 -24.60 18.93
N ASP A 256 -8.57 -24.06 20.15
CA ASP A 256 -8.49 -24.81 21.40
C ASP A 256 -9.61 -24.33 22.32
N GLN A 257 -10.75 -25.02 22.25
CA GLN A 257 -11.95 -24.64 23.00
C GLN A 257 -12.21 -25.62 24.15
N PRO A 258 -12.05 -25.19 25.41
CA PRO A 258 -12.42 -26.02 26.55
C PRO A 258 -13.94 -26.16 26.65
N PHE A 259 -14.38 -27.30 27.18
CA PHE A 259 -15.77 -27.53 27.54
C PHE A 259 -15.90 -28.27 28.87
N PHE A 260 -17.04 -28.07 29.54
CA PHE A 260 -17.38 -28.76 30.76
C PHE A 260 -18.90 -29.01 30.83
N PHE A 261 -19.28 -30.24 31.13
CA PHE A 261 -20.65 -30.66 31.38
C PHE A 261 -20.75 -31.33 32.74
N SER A 262 -21.86 -31.14 33.42
CA SER A 262 -22.18 -31.83 34.67
C SER A 262 -23.65 -32.21 34.65
N GLY A 263 -23.96 -33.41 35.11
CA GLY A 263 -25.34 -33.85 35.23
C GLY A 263 -25.47 -35.17 35.95
N MET A 264 -26.67 -35.41 36.45
CA MET A 264 -27.03 -36.65 37.12
C MET A 264 -27.25 -37.75 36.08
N VAL A 265 -26.80 -38.96 36.37
CA VAL A 265 -27.14 -40.13 35.56
C VAL A 265 -28.57 -40.56 35.91
N ILE A 266 -29.46 -40.55 34.92
CA ILE A 266 -30.86 -40.96 35.08
C ILE A 266 -31.10 -42.17 34.15
N ASP A 267 -31.77 -43.19 34.66
CA ASP A 267 -32.26 -44.29 33.84
C ASP A 267 -33.64 -43.90 33.27
N GLU A 268 -33.75 -43.80 31.94
CA GLU A 268 -35.01 -43.45 31.26
C GLU A 268 -35.79 -44.70 30.80
N GLY A 269 -35.42 -45.91 31.27
CA GLY A 269 -36.20 -47.15 31.05
C GLY A 269 -36.14 -47.72 29.62
N SER A 270 -35.50 -47.01 28.70
CA SER A 270 -35.09 -47.51 27.36
C SER A 270 -33.57 -47.81 27.31
N GLY A 271 -32.94 -47.87 28.49
CA GLY A 271 -31.49 -47.83 28.71
C GLY A 271 -31.13 -46.56 29.50
N PRO A 272 -29.97 -46.51 30.17
CA PRO A 272 -29.57 -45.33 30.92
C PRO A 272 -29.22 -44.18 29.98
N VAL A 273 -29.91 -43.05 30.17
CA VAL A 273 -29.76 -41.83 29.36
C VAL A 273 -29.59 -40.65 30.29
N SER A 274 -28.37 -40.15 30.40
CA SER A 274 -28.11 -38.92 31.15
C SER A 274 -28.14 -37.71 30.22
N LYS A 275 -29.08 -36.79 30.44
CA LYS A 275 -29.00 -35.44 29.88
C LYS A 275 -28.07 -34.64 30.77
N LEU A 276 -26.91 -34.25 30.23
CA LEU A 276 -25.96 -33.43 30.97
C LEU A 276 -26.21 -31.97 30.62
N HIS A 277 -26.28 -31.13 31.64
CA HIS A 277 -26.40 -29.70 31.45
C HIS A 277 -25.00 -29.11 31.28
N LYS A 278 -24.85 -28.20 30.32
CA LYS A 278 -23.65 -27.38 30.23
C LYS A 278 -23.62 -26.51 31.47
N ALA A 279 -22.64 -26.72 32.36
CA ALA A 279 -22.48 -25.79 33.46
C ALA A 279 -21.88 -24.51 32.87
N SER A 280 -22.64 -23.42 32.82
CA SER A 280 -22.12 -22.11 32.40
C SER A 280 -21.22 -21.57 33.50
N ARG A 281 -20.02 -22.12 33.64
CA ARG A 281 -18.90 -21.33 34.14
C ARG A 281 -18.41 -20.55 32.94
N ASP A 282 -18.83 -19.30 32.85
CA ASP A 282 -18.20 -18.32 31.98
C ASP A 282 -16.74 -18.22 32.43
N TYR A 283 -15.88 -19.02 31.81
CA TYR A 283 -14.45 -18.80 31.83
C TYR A 283 -14.18 -17.62 30.90
N THR A 284 -14.55 -16.42 31.33
CA THR A 284 -13.94 -15.21 30.80
C THR A 284 -12.46 -15.29 31.16
N GLN A 285 -11.63 -15.53 30.15
CA GLN A 285 -10.19 -15.34 30.25
C GLN A 285 -9.97 -13.84 30.49
N ASP A 286 -9.54 -13.48 31.70
CA ASP A 286 -8.83 -12.22 31.96
C ASP A 286 -7.42 -12.26 31.33
#